data_AF-C7CLI3-F1
#
_entry.id   AF-C7CLI3-F1
#
_cell.length_a   1.000
_cell.length_b   1.000
_cell.length_c   1.000
_cell.angle_alpha   90.00
_cell.angle_beta   90.00
_cell.angle_gamma   90.00
#
_symmetry.space_group_name_H-M   'P 1'
#
loop_
_entity.id
_entity.type
_entity.pdbx_description
1 polymer ?
#
loop_
_entity_poly.entity_id
_entity_poly.type
_entity_poly.pdbx_seq_one_letter_code
_entity_poly.pdbx_strand_id
1 'polypeptide(L)'
;MNASVDRVRDALAELIKAALVSDDGLSLAFRQAAADKIAALAADPPSADAVRIDGAWTLAIRAAEAPELQPAEGQVNLTLPRSAPFILEELCQADFDVDRAVETIRKSASTG
;
A
#
# COMPACT_ATOMS: atom_id res chain seq x y z
N MET A 1 -1.77 18.96 -0.36
CA MET A 1 -2.45 17.72 0.09
C MET A 1 -2.17 17.55 1.59
N ASN A 2 -2.97 16.80 2.33
CA ASN A 2 -2.77 16.62 3.78
C ASN A 2 -1.59 15.67 4.03
N ALA A 3 -0.57 16.11 4.76
CA ALA A 3 0.65 15.33 4.99
C ALA A 3 0.40 13.95 5.61
N SER A 4 -0.63 13.81 6.44
CA SER A 4 -1.03 12.50 7.00
C SER A 4 -1.61 11.57 5.93
N VAL A 5 -2.41 12.12 5.00
CA VAL A 5 -2.94 11.36 3.86
C VAL A 5 -1.81 10.94 2.91
N ASP A 6 -0.84 11.82 2.67
CA ASP A 6 0.32 11.50 1.83
C ASP A 6 1.17 10.36 2.42
N ARG A 7 1.43 10.38 3.74
CA ARG A 7 2.17 9.31 4.42
C ARG A 7 1.45 7.96 4.33
N VAL A 8 0.15 7.94 4.58
CA VAL A 8 -0.65 6.71 4.51
C VAL A 8 -0.76 6.21 3.07
N ARG A 9 -0.98 7.11 2.10
CA ARG A 9 -0.94 6.79 0.66
C ARG A 9 0.38 6.13 0.30
N ASP A 10 1.51 6.71 0.70
CA ASP A 10 2.82 6.20 0.32
C ASP A 10 3.10 4.82 0.90
N ALA A 11 2.74 4.59 2.17
CA ALA A 11 2.85 3.26 2.77
C ALA A 11 2.02 2.22 2.01
N LEU A 12 0.76 2.56 1.70
CA LEU A 12 -0.13 1.70 0.93
C LEU A 12 0.39 1.46 -0.49
N ALA A 13 0.99 2.47 -1.14
CA ALA A 13 1.51 2.34 -2.49
C ALA A 13 2.66 1.34 -2.55
N GLU A 14 3.56 1.34 -1.57
CA GLU A 14 4.64 0.35 -1.50
C GLU A 14 4.11 -1.08 -1.26
N LEU A 15 3.07 -1.24 -0.41
CA LEU A 15 2.40 -2.53 -0.23
C LEU A 15 1.76 -3.04 -1.53
N ILE A 16 1.10 -2.15 -2.27
CA ILE A 16 0.51 -2.48 -3.58
C ILE A 16 1.61 -2.88 -4.56
N LYS A 17 2.67 -2.08 -4.74
CA LYS A 17 3.78 -2.43 -5.64
C LYS A 17 4.39 -3.79 -5.29
N ALA A 18 4.63 -4.04 -4.00
CA ALA A 18 5.17 -5.31 -3.51
C ALA A 18 4.27 -6.51 -3.85
N ALA A 19 2.95 -6.34 -3.79
CA ALA A 19 1.97 -7.38 -4.07
C ALA A 19 1.87 -7.73 -5.55
N LEU A 20 2.07 -6.75 -6.43
CA LEU A 20 1.71 -6.83 -7.83
C LEU A 20 2.92 -6.97 -8.78
N VAL A 21 4.12 -6.59 -8.34
CA VAL A 21 5.33 -6.81 -9.13
C VAL A 21 5.68 -8.29 -9.18
N SER A 22 6.00 -8.81 -10.36
CA SER A 22 6.39 -10.21 -10.55
C SER A 22 7.87 -10.49 -10.28
N ASP A 23 8.70 -9.44 -10.24
CA ASP A 23 10.12 -9.57 -9.88
C ASP A 23 10.27 -9.65 -8.35
N ASP A 24 10.81 -10.77 -7.86
CA ASP A 24 10.96 -11.02 -6.43
C ASP A 24 11.91 -10.03 -5.73
N GLY A 25 12.95 -9.56 -6.44
CA GLY A 25 13.90 -8.59 -5.90
C GLY A 25 13.26 -7.22 -5.71
N LEU A 26 12.48 -6.77 -6.69
CA LEU A 26 11.68 -5.55 -6.57
C LEU A 26 10.56 -5.70 -5.54
N SER A 27 9.90 -6.86 -5.48
CA SER A 27 8.89 -7.14 -4.45
C SER A 27 9.49 -6.98 -3.05
N LEU A 28 10.68 -7.55 -2.82
CA LEU A 28 11.39 -7.43 -1.55
C LEU A 28 11.76 -5.98 -1.22
N ALA A 29 12.25 -5.22 -2.20
CA ALA A 29 12.60 -3.81 -2.02
C ALA A 29 11.37 -2.97 -1.62
N PHE A 30 10.22 -3.21 -2.26
CA PHE A 30 8.97 -2.55 -1.91
C PHE A 30 8.44 -2.96 -0.54
N ARG A 31 8.59 -4.23 -0.13
CA ARG A 31 8.24 -4.66 1.25
C ARG A 31 9.08 -3.95 2.29
N GLN A 32 10.38 -3.80 2.06
CA GLN A 32 11.24 -3.06 2.97
C GLN A 32 10.84 -1.58 3.05
N ALA A 33 10.57 -0.94 1.91
CA ALA A 33 10.12 0.45 1.87
C ALA A 33 8.75 0.63 2.56
N ALA A 34 7.84 -0.33 2.39
CA ALA A 34 6.56 -0.36 3.10
C ALA A 34 6.77 -0.49 4.62
N ALA A 35 7.63 -1.41 5.06
CA ALA A 35 7.96 -1.59 6.48
C ALA A 35 8.49 -0.31 7.12
N ASP A 36 9.41 0.39 6.45
CA ASP A 36 9.97 1.65 6.95
C ASP A 36 8.89 2.74 7.09
N LYS A 37 7.99 2.85 6.11
CA LYS A 37 6.88 3.81 6.13
C LYS A 37 5.83 3.48 7.18
N ILE A 38 5.48 2.20 7.34
CA ILE A 38 4.58 1.72 8.38
C ILE A 38 5.16 1.97 9.77
N ALA A 39 6.45 1.69 9.98
CA ALA A 39 7.13 2.00 11.23
C ALA A 39 7.10 3.50 11.53
N ALA A 40 7.26 4.37 10.51
CA ALA A 40 7.13 5.80 10.67
C ALA A 40 5.70 6.24 11.02
N LEU A 41 4.66 5.57 10.49
CA LEU A 41 3.27 5.79 10.89
C LEU A 41 3.01 5.34 12.32
N ALA A 42 3.54 4.20 12.75
CA ALA A 42 3.41 3.72 14.13
C ALA A 42 4.11 4.66 15.14
N ALA A 43 5.25 5.24 14.74
CA ALA A 43 6.00 6.19 15.57
C ALA A 43 5.33 7.58 15.70
N ASP A 44 4.62 8.01 14.65
CA ASP A 44 3.84 9.26 14.63
C ASP A 44 2.46 9.01 13.99
N PRO A 45 1.51 8.42 14.73
CA PRO A 45 0.21 8.05 14.18
C PRO A 45 -0.60 9.28 13.76
N PRO A 46 -1.14 9.30 12.53
CA PRO A 46 -2.03 10.37 12.12
C PRO A 46 -3.36 10.32 12.91
N SER A 47 -3.96 11.47 13.17
CA SER A 47 -5.29 11.53 13.78
C SER A 47 -6.34 10.86 12.89
N ALA A 48 -7.26 10.10 13.49
CA ALA A 48 -8.30 9.37 12.75
C ALA A 48 -9.17 10.28 11.87
N ASP A 49 -9.46 11.50 12.32
CA ASP A 49 -10.23 12.48 11.55
C ASP A 49 -9.47 13.07 10.36
N ALA A 50 -8.14 12.97 10.35
CA ALA A 50 -7.28 13.54 9.32
C ALA A 50 -7.14 12.64 8.09
N VAL A 51 -7.42 11.34 8.20
CA VAL A 51 -7.20 10.36 7.14
C VAL A 51 -8.44 9.50 6.90
N ARG A 52 -9.00 9.62 5.70
CA ARG A 52 -9.99 8.67 5.16
C ARG A 52 -9.23 7.55 4.45
N ILE A 53 -9.23 6.35 5.03
CA ILE A 53 -8.39 5.24 4.52
C ILE A 53 -8.72 4.85 3.08
N ASP A 54 -10.00 4.79 2.70
CA ASP A 54 -10.42 4.49 1.32
C ASP A 54 -9.95 5.57 0.31
N GLY A 55 -9.88 6.83 0.76
CA GLY A 55 -9.34 7.92 -0.04
C GLY A 55 -7.83 7.77 -0.26
N ALA A 56 -7.08 7.45 0.81
CA ALA A 56 -5.66 7.18 0.72
C ALA A 56 -5.36 5.94 -0.14
N TRP A 57 -6.17 4.89 -0.03
CA TRP A 57 -6.10 3.68 -0.84
C TRP A 57 -6.29 3.97 -2.34
N THR A 58 -7.32 4.73 -2.70
CA THR A 58 -7.55 5.13 -4.11
C THR A 58 -6.35 5.90 -4.68
N LEU A 59 -5.74 6.78 -3.88
CA LEU A 59 -4.55 7.52 -4.28
C LEU A 59 -3.31 6.61 -4.37
N ALA A 60 -3.20 5.62 -3.50
CA ALA A 60 -2.11 4.67 -3.46
C ALA A 60 -2.10 3.76 -4.69
N ILE A 61 -3.28 3.29 -5.12
CA ILE A 61 -3.44 2.54 -6.38
C ILE A 61 -2.88 3.37 -7.54
N ARG A 62 -3.33 4.62 -7.69
CA ARG A 62 -2.85 5.52 -8.76
C ARG A 62 -1.35 5.79 -8.68
N ALA A 63 -0.79 5.87 -7.47
CA ALA A 63 0.64 6.07 -7.26
C ALA A 63 1.46 4.81 -7.60
N ALA A 64 0.91 3.61 -7.35
CA ALA A 64 1.52 2.35 -7.73
C ALA A 64 1.44 2.09 -9.25
N GLU A 65 0.43 2.63 -9.92
CA GLU A 65 0.25 2.61 -11.38
C GLU A 65 1.07 3.69 -12.13
N ALA A 66 1.87 4.50 -11.42
CA ALA A 66 2.54 5.64 -12.02
C ALA A 66 3.55 5.24 -13.13
N PRO A 67 3.74 6.10 -14.15
CA PRO A 67 4.44 5.76 -15.40
C PRO A 67 5.88 5.24 -15.25
N GLU A 68 6.52 5.57 -14.15
CA GLU A 68 7.91 5.21 -13.83
C GLU A 68 8.08 3.68 -13.66
N LEU A 69 6.97 2.96 -13.49
CA LEU A 69 6.90 1.50 -13.35
C LEU A 69 6.35 0.80 -14.61
N GLN A 70 6.12 1.54 -15.72
CA GLN A 70 5.54 1.02 -16.98
C GLN A 70 6.28 -0.11 -17.69
N PRO A 71 7.61 -0.33 -17.55
CA PRO A 71 8.24 -1.52 -18.13
C PRO A 71 7.66 -2.84 -17.59
N ALA A 72 6.89 -2.82 -16.49
CA ALA A 72 6.21 -3.96 -15.90
C ALA A 72 4.69 -4.06 -16.24
N GLU A 73 4.14 -3.16 -17.08
CA GLU A 73 2.70 -3.06 -17.40
C GLU A 73 2.09 -4.33 -18.05
N GLY A 74 2.91 -5.24 -18.58
CA GLY A 74 2.43 -6.47 -19.20
C GLY A 74 1.74 -7.46 -18.25
N GLN A 75 1.74 -7.24 -16.93
CA GLN A 75 1.33 -8.26 -15.95
C GLN A 75 0.26 -7.82 -14.92
N VAL A 76 -0.25 -6.59 -14.97
CA VAL A 76 -1.05 -6.04 -13.86
C VAL A 76 -2.39 -5.45 -14.35
N ASN A 77 -3.22 -6.26 -15.01
CA ASN A 77 -4.64 -5.92 -15.11
C ASN A 77 -5.33 -6.42 -13.83
N LEU A 78 -5.34 -5.59 -12.80
CA LEU A 78 -5.82 -5.97 -11.47
C LEU A 78 -7.02 -5.14 -11.04
N THR A 79 -8.10 -5.85 -10.76
CA THR A 79 -9.34 -5.35 -10.18
C THR A 79 -9.16 -5.20 -8.67
N LEU A 80 -8.29 -4.29 -8.25
CA LEU A 80 -8.16 -3.96 -6.82
C LEU A 80 -9.53 -3.48 -6.27
N PRO A 81 -9.87 -3.85 -5.03
CA PRO A 81 -11.13 -3.45 -4.43
C PRO A 81 -11.21 -1.93 -4.30
N ARG A 82 -12.42 -1.38 -4.43
CA ARG A 82 -12.66 0.06 -4.22
C ARG A 82 -12.38 0.51 -2.79
N SER A 83 -12.63 -0.38 -1.82
CA SER A 83 -12.37 -0.15 -0.41
C SER A 83 -11.03 -0.73 -0.01
N ALA A 84 -10.36 -0.05 0.91
CA ALA A 84 -9.10 -0.53 1.48
C ALA A 84 -9.34 -1.86 2.23
N PRO A 85 -8.48 -2.86 2.08
CA PRO A 85 -8.57 -4.10 2.86
C PRO A 85 -8.03 -3.94 4.30
N PHE A 86 -7.70 -2.72 4.72
CA PHE A 86 -7.13 -2.37 6.02
C PHE A 86 -7.83 -1.15 6.59
N ILE A 87 -7.80 -1.01 7.92
CA ILE A 87 -8.14 0.24 8.61
C ILE A 87 -6.88 0.98 9.08
N LEU A 88 -7.02 2.27 9.37
CA LEU A 88 -5.88 3.11 9.79
C LEU A 88 -5.21 2.60 11.08
N GLU A 89 -6.01 2.14 12.04
CA GLU A 89 -5.53 1.62 13.32
C GLU A 89 -4.63 0.39 13.13
N GLU A 90 -4.99 -0.52 12.23
CA GLU A 90 -4.18 -1.70 11.88
C GLU A 90 -2.81 -1.28 11.33
N LEU A 91 -2.79 -0.35 10.38
CA LEU A 91 -1.54 0.14 9.78
C LEU A 91 -0.60 0.82 10.78
N CYS A 92 -1.10 1.27 11.93
CA CYS A 92 -0.29 1.92 12.96
C CYS A 92 0.13 0.96 14.09
N GLN A 93 -0.23 -0.32 14.00
CA GLN A 93 0.20 -1.32 14.98
C GLN A 93 1.70 -1.60 14.86
N ALA A 94 2.38 -1.66 16.00
CA ALA A 94 3.83 -1.92 16.04
C ALA A 94 4.21 -3.30 15.49
N ASP A 95 3.27 -4.25 15.50
CA ASP A 95 3.41 -5.62 14.99
C ASP A 95 2.72 -5.83 13.63
N PHE A 96 2.45 -4.75 12.88
CA PHE A 96 1.87 -4.86 11.55
C PHE A 96 2.71 -5.74 10.62
N ASP A 97 2.11 -6.84 10.16
CA ASP A 97 2.75 -7.84 9.30
C ASP A 97 2.66 -7.44 7.82
N VAL A 98 3.76 -6.88 7.30
CA VAL A 98 3.88 -6.42 5.91
C VAL A 98 3.72 -7.56 4.91
N ASP A 99 4.30 -8.73 5.17
CA ASP A 99 4.21 -9.86 4.25
C ASP A 99 2.75 -10.37 4.16
N ARG A 100 2.06 -10.45 5.30
CA ARG A 100 0.63 -10.79 5.34
C ARG A 100 -0.23 -9.74 4.64
N ALA A 101 0.08 -8.46 4.78
CA ALA A 101 -0.64 -7.38 4.09
C ALA A 101 -0.49 -7.48 2.57
N VAL A 102 0.73 -7.75 2.09
CA VAL A 102 1.03 -8.01 0.67
C VAL A 102 0.24 -9.20 0.14
N GLU A 103 0.20 -10.31 0.86
CA GLU A 103 -0.60 -11.48 0.49
C GLU A 103 -2.11 -11.20 0.48
N THR A 104 -2.60 -10.36 1.40
CA THR A 104 -3.99 -9.91 1.43
C THR A 104 -4.33 -9.12 0.15
N ILE A 105 -3.51 -8.15 -0.22
CA ILE A 105 -3.70 -7.35 -1.45
C ILE A 105 -3.69 -8.25 -2.68
N ARG A 106 -2.72 -9.17 -2.79
CA ARG A 106 -2.61 -10.10 -3.92
C ARG A 106 -3.88 -10.96 -4.07
N LYS A 107 -4.42 -11.46 -2.97
CA LYS A 107 -5.68 -12.22 -2.96
C LYS A 107 -6.85 -11.35 -3.39
N SER A 108 -6.99 -10.14 -2.84
CA SER A 108 -8.06 -9.22 -3.20
C SER A 108 -8.04 -8.84 -4.68
N ALA A 109 -6.85 -8.65 -5.26
CA ALA A 109 -6.67 -8.37 -6.68
C ALA A 109 -7.04 -9.55 -7.60
N SER A 110 -6.95 -10.79 -7.09
CA SER A 110 -7.27 -12.00 -7.86
C SER A 110 -8.77 -12.36 -7.83
N THR A 111 -9.57 -11.65 -7.02
CA THR A 111 -10.99 -11.95 -6.78
C THR A 111 -11.97 -10.96 -7.42
N GLY A 112 -11.48 -9.93 -8.13
CA GLY A 112 -12.31 -8.88 -8.71
C GLY A 112 -12.66 -9.08 -10.17
#